data_AF-A0A413R8H5-F1
#
_entry.id   AF-A0A413R8H5-F1
#
_cell.length_a   1.000
_cell.length_b   1.000
_cell.length_c   1.000
_cell.angle_alpha   90.00
_cell.angle_beta   90.00
_cell.angle_gamma   90.00
#
_symmetry.space_group_name_H-M   'P 1'
#
loop_
_entity.id
_entity.type
_entity.pdbx_description
1 polymer ?
#
loop_
_entity_poly.entity_id
_entity_poly.type
_entity_poly.pdbx_seq_one_letter_code
_entity_poly.pdbx_strand_id
1 'polypeptide(L)'
;MINKIQTNNSDGSTTYTKVIDGKRVSVTYNSEGYPDFSPYVHPDYPKPVKINMTGNNTTDFRNANMAIGRKGSKPPKGYTWHHMEDGKSMILVRRDIHDCTTGGFAHTGGASVVRNK
;
A
#
# COMPACT_ATOMS: atom_id res chain seq x y z
N MET A 1 13.44 3.06 23.86
CA MET A 1 13.90 2.24 22.72
C MET A 1 13.57 2.98 21.44
N ILE A 2 14.49 3.02 20.48
CA ILE A 2 14.26 3.72 19.21
C ILE A 2 13.37 2.83 18.35
N ASN A 3 12.06 3.06 18.38
CA ASN A 3 11.06 2.20 17.70
C ASN A 3 11.00 2.39 16.18
N LYS A 4 11.88 3.24 15.61
CA LYS A 4 11.93 3.56 14.18
C LYS A 4 13.38 3.90 13.78
N ILE A 5 13.92 3.17 12.82
CA ILE A 5 15.21 3.46 12.19
C ILE A 5 14.94 4.11 10.83
N GLN A 6 15.63 5.19 10.52
CA GLN A 6 15.61 5.84 9.21
C GLN A 6 17.00 5.70 8.56
N THR A 7 17.01 5.32 7.29
CA THR A 7 18.21 5.22 6.46
C THR A 7 17.98 6.03 5.19
N ASN A 8 18.83 7.02 4.93
CA ASN A 8 18.81 7.78 3.69
C ASN A 8 19.76 7.10 2.70
N ASN A 9 19.26 6.77 1.52
CA ASN A 9 20.00 6.05 0.49
C ASN A 9 20.62 7.03 -0.51
N SER A 10 21.68 6.61 -1.21
CA SER A 10 22.41 7.44 -2.16
C SER A 10 21.61 7.83 -3.42
N ASP A 11 20.54 7.09 -3.73
CA ASP A 11 19.63 7.36 -4.84
C ASP A 11 18.52 8.38 -4.48
N GLY A 12 18.56 8.96 -3.28
CA GLY A 12 17.56 9.89 -2.78
C GLY A 12 16.34 9.22 -2.13
N SER A 13 16.26 7.89 -2.12
CA SER A 13 15.22 7.17 -1.40
C SER A 13 15.48 7.16 0.12
N THR A 14 14.43 6.98 0.90
CA THR A 14 14.51 6.87 2.37
C THR A 14 13.86 5.58 2.84
N THR A 15 14.59 4.74 3.56
CA THR A 15 14.07 3.51 4.16
C THR A 15 13.73 3.73 5.62
N TYR A 16 12.50 3.37 5.99
CA TYR A 16 12.07 3.34 7.39
C TYR A 16 11.91 1.90 7.84
N THR A 17 12.50 1.56 8.99
CA THR A 17 12.34 0.25 9.62
C THR A 17 11.64 0.38 10.97
N LYS A 18 10.62 -0.43 11.20
CA LYS A 18 9.84 -0.51 12.44
C LYS A 18 9.69 -1.96 12.89
N VAL A 19 9.26 -2.15 14.13
CA VAL A 19 8.78 -3.45 14.61
C VAL A 19 7.25 -3.44 14.58
N ILE A 20 6.64 -4.34 13.81
CA ILE A 20 5.18 -4.55 13.72
C ILE A 20 4.94 -6.02 14.07
N ASP A 21 4.10 -6.28 15.06
CA ASP A 21 3.81 -7.63 15.60
C ASP A 21 5.08 -8.45 15.89
N GLY A 22 6.06 -7.83 16.53
CA GLY A 22 7.34 -8.45 16.90
C GLY A 22 8.29 -8.72 15.72
N LYS A 23 7.92 -8.34 14.49
CA LYS A 23 8.74 -8.52 13.28
C LYS A 23 9.31 -7.19 12.81
N ARG A 24 10.58 -7.20 12.39
CA ARG A 24 11.17 -6.04 11.70
C ARG A 24 10.57 -5.91 10.31
N VAL A 25 10.07 -4.73 9.99
CA VAL A 25 9.43 -4.38 8.72
C VAL A 25 10.10 -3.12 8.21
N SER A 26 10.55 -3.14 6.96
CA SER A 26 11.19 -2.02 6.27
C SER A 26 10.37 -1.60 5.06
N VAL A 27 10.10 -0.30 4.91
CA VAL A 27 9.46 0.27 3.73
C VAL A 27 10.37 1.37 3.19
N THR A 28 10.70 1.29 1.92
CA THR A 28 11.48 2.28 1.20
C THR A 28 10.55 3.26 0.52
N TYR A 29 10.82 4.54 0.68
CA TYR A 29 10.12 5.62 0.02
C TYR A 29 11.03 6.16 -1.06
N ASN A 30 10.55 6.25 -2.30
CA ASN A 30 11.34 6.84 -3.38
C ASN A 30 11.59 8.34 -3.14
N SER A 31 12.38 8.98 -4.01
CA SER A 31 12.72 10.41 -3.89
C SER A 31 11.50 11.35 -3.94
N GLU A 32 10.36 10.88 -4.45
CA GLU A 32 9.09 11.61 -4.49
C GLU A 32 8.20 11.33 -3.25
N GLY A 33 8.64 10.44 -2.36
CA GLY A 33 7.93 10.09 -1.12
C GLY A 33 6.85 9.01 -1.27
N TYR A 34 6.84 8.24 -2.36
CA TYR A 34 5.94 7.09 -2.51
C TYR A 34 6.52 5.83 -1.85
N PRO A 35 5.75 5.12 -1.01
CA PRO A 35 6.21 3.90 -0.36
C PRO A 35 6.21 2.71 -1.32
N ASP A 36 7.23 1.86 -1.22
CA ASP A 36 7.24 0.55 -1.82
C ASP A 36 6.70 -0.51 -0.86
N PHE A 37 5.48 -0.98 -1.12
CA PHE A 37 4.84 -2.08 -0.40
C PHE A 37 4.98 -3.44 -1.11
N SER A 38 5.72 -3.52 -2.23
CA SER A 38 5.90 -4.77 -2.99
C SER A 38 6.43 -5.96 -2.16
N PRO A 39 7.23 -5.79 -1.08
CA PRO A 39 7.64 -6.92 -0.24
C PRO A 39 6.50 -7.51 0.62
N TYR A 40 5.34 -6.84 0.70
CA TYR A 40 4.25 -7.16 1.61
C TYR A 40 2.92 -7.43 0.89
N VAL A 41 3.02 -7.80 -0.39
CA VAL A 41 1.87 -8.15 -1.23
C VAL A 41 1.23 -9.47 -0.79
N HIS A 42 -0.03 -9.67 -1.20
CA HIS A 42 -0.68 -10.96 -1.02
C HIS A 42 0.01 -12.04 -1.87
N PRO A 43 0.41 -13.19 -1.30
CA PRO A 43 1.19 -14.20 -2.01
C PRO A 43 0.46 -14.76 -3.24
N ASP A 44 -0.86 -14.97 -3.13
CA ASP A 44 -1.68 -15.45 -4.26
C ASP A 44 -1.98 -14.37 -5.32
N TYR A 45 -1.77 -13.08 -4.99
CA TYR A 45 -2.06 -11.95 -5.87
C TYR A 45 -0.88 -10.95 -5.88
N PRO A 46 0.32 -11.38 -6.34
CA PRO A 46 1.54 -10.59 -6.20
C PRO A 46 1.63 -9.43 -7.21
N LYS A 47 0.74 -9.39 -8.21
CA LYS A 47 0.76 -8.40 -9.29
C LYS A 47 -0.34 -7.35 -9.09
N PRO A 48 -0.09 -6.08 -9.45
CA PRO A 48 -1.13 -5.07 -9.50
C PRO A 48 -2.25 -5.43 -10.48
N VAL A 49 -3.45 -4.94 -10.19
CA VAL A 49 -4.61 -4.98 -11.10
C VAL A 49 -4.94 -3.58 -11.59
N LYS A 50 -5.21 -3.43 -12.88
CA LYS A 50 -5.71 -2.18 -13.46
C LYS A 50 -7.22 -2.09 -13.25
N ILE A 51 -7.68 -0.96 -12.77
CA ILE A 51 -9.12 -0.68 -12.61
C ILE A 51 -9.47 0.69 -13.16
N ASN A 52 -10.74 0.92 -13.44
CA ASN A 52 -11.24 2.27 -13.65
C ASN A 52 -11.35 2.96 -12.28
N MET A 53 -10.31 3.72 -11.92
CA MET A 53 -10.22 4.42 -10.65
C MET A 53 -11.29 5.50 -10.55
N THR A 54 -12.00 5.52 -9.43
CA THR A 54 -13.06 6.49 -9.15
C THR A 54 -12.69 7.45 -8.02
N GLY A 55 -11.64 7.13 -7.25
CA GLY A 55 -11.26 7.88 -6.05
C GLY A 55 -12.15 7.57 -4.84
N ASN A 56 -13.14 6.69 -5.01
CA ASN A 56 -13.96 6.17 -3.93
C ASN A 56 -13.46 4.78 -3.52
N ASN A 57 -12.93 4.65 -2.30
CA ASN A 57 -12.36 3.40 -1.80
C ASN A 57 -13.33 2.22 -1.92
N THR A 58 -14.63 2.39 -1.63
CA THR A 58 -15.59 1.29 -1.70
C THR A 58 -15.77 0.76 -3.13
N THR A 59 -15.88 1.68 -4.09
CA THR A 59 -16.02 1.34 -5.51
C THR A 59 -14.72 0.76 -6.07
N ASP A 60 -13.58 1.40 -5.78
CA ASP A 60 -12.28 0.98 -6.27
C ASP A 60 -11.91 -0.41 -5.71
N PHE A 61 -12.18 -0.66 -4.42
CA PHE A 61 -11.92 -1.95 -3.80
C PHE A 61 -12.82 -3.05 -4.37
N ARG A 62 -14.08 -2.71 -4.71
CA ARG A 62 -14.98 -3.65 -5.39
C ARG A 62 -14.44 -4.02 -6.77
N ASN A 63 -14.01 -3.04 -7.55
CA ASN A 63 -13.46 -3.26 -8.89
C ASN A 63 -12.16 -4.09 -8.83
N ALA A 64 -11.28 -3.79 -7.87
CA ALA A 64 -10.04 -4.53 -7.68
C ALA A 64 -10.30 -5.98 -7.22
N ASN A 65 -11.26 -6.20 -6.32
CA ASN A 65 -11.72 -7.55 -5.96
C ASN A 65 -12.26 -8.32 -7.17
N MET A 66 -13.07 -7.69 -8.02
CA MET A 66 -13.59 -8.31 -9.23
C MET A 66 -12.46 -8.73 -10.19
N ALA A 67 -11.42 -7.92 -10.31
CA ALA A 67 -10.25 -8.22 -11.14
C ALA A 67 -9.48 -9.48 -10.67
N ILE A 68 -9.65 -9.90 -9.42
CA ILE A 68 -9.08 -11.15 -8.87
C ILE A 68 -10.15 -12.23 -8.62
N GLY A 69 -11.32 -12.12 -9.26
CA GLY A 69 -12.39 -13.12 -9.18
C GLY A 69 -13.19 -13.12 -7.87
N ARG A 70 -13.13 -12.04 -7.09
CA ARG A 70 -13.83 -11.90 -5.80
C ARG A 70 -15.03 -10.94 -5.92
N LYS A 71 -16.06 -11.18 -5.11
CA LYS A 71 -17.26 -10.34 -5.05
C LYS A 71 -17.21 -9.36 -3.86
N GLY A 72 -17.90 -8.23 -4.00
CA GLY A 72 -18.02 -7.22 -2.95
C GLY A 72 -16.78 -6.33 -2.80
N SER A 73 -16.85 -5.35 -1.89
CA SER A 73 -15.78 -4.36 -1.65
C SER A 73 -14.80 -4.73 -0.54
N LYS A 74 -15.06 -5.81 0.21
CA LYS A 74 -14.20 -6.22 1.33
C LYS A 74 -12.95 -6.94 0.81
N PRO A 75 -11.73 -6.42 1.05
CA PRO A 75 -10.51 -7.11 0.63
C PRO A 75 -10.33 -8.44 1.38
N PRO A 76 -9.45 -9.34 0.91
CA PRO A 76 -9.03 -10.52 1.67
C PRO A 76 -8.64 -10.20 3.13
N LYS A 77 -8.94 -11.13 4.04
CA LYS A 77 -8.69 -10.95 5.49
C LYS A 77 -7.22 -10.66 5.73
N GLY A 78 -6.90 -9.61 6.50
CA GLY A 78 -5.52 -9.18 6.75
C GLY A 78 -4.91 -8.26 5.69
N TYR A 79 -5.59 -8.05 4.55
CA TYR A 79 -5.08 -7.25 3.44
C TYR A 79 -5.95 -6.03 3.15
N THR A 80 -5.39 -5.06 2.44
CA THR A 80 -6.08 -3.88 1.89
C THR A 80 -5.56 -3.60 0.49
N TRP A 81 -6.38 -2.95 -0.34
CA TRP A 81 -5.91 -2.46 -1.62
C TRP A 81 -5.17 -1.14 -1.44
N HIS A 82 -3.96 -1.07 -1.99
CA HIS A 82 -3.13 0.12 -2.09
C HIS A 82 -3.28 0.72 -3.49
N HIS A 83 -3.68 1.99 -3.56
CA HIS A 83 -3.70 2.76 -4.80
C HIS A 83 -2.28 3.15 -5.19
N MET A 84 -1.82 2.65 -6.35
CA MET A 84 -0.50 2.96 -6.89
C MET A 84 -0.42 4.41 -7.41
N GLU A 85 0.79 4.91 -7.50
CA GLU A 85 1.16 6.26 -7.97
C GLU A 85 0.74 6.52 -9.42
N ASP A 86 0.57 5.48 -10.23
CA ASP A 86 0.10 5.59 -11.62
C ASP A 86 -1.36 6.07 -11.73
N GLY A 87 -2.10 6.07 -10.62
CA GLY A 87 -3.51 6.45 -10.55
C GLY A 87 -4.44 5.55 -11.37
N LYS A 88 -4.02 4.33 -11.70
CA LYS A 88 -4.74 3.36 -12.56
C LYS A 88 -4.71 1.95 -12.00
N SER A 89 -3.74 1.63 -11.15
CA SER A 89 -3.49 0.30 -10.64
C SER A 89 -3.68 0.21 -9.13
N MET A 90 -4.17 -0.95 -8.68
CA MET A 90 -4.31 -1.33 -7.27
C MET A 90 -3.42 -2.53 -6.99
N ILE A 91 -2.73 -2.54 -5.86
CA ILE A 91 -1.98 -3.72 -5.40
C ILE A 91 -2.48 -4.16 -4.03
N LEU A 92 -2.65 -5.47 -3.83
CA LEU A 92 -3.18 -6.02 -2.59
C LEU A 92 -2.04 -6.25 -1.60
N VAL A 93 -2.03 -5.50 -0.49
CA VAL A 93 -0.94 -5.49 0.49
C VAL A 93 -1.42 -5.73 1.91
N ARG A 94 -0.52 -6.15 2.78
CA ARG A 94 -0.78 -6.33 4.20
C ARG A 94 -1.32 -5.06 4.86
N ARG A 95 -2.48 -5.16 5.52
CA ARG A 95 -3.16 -4.01 6.15
C ARG A 95 -2.35 -3.44 7.31
N ASP A 96 -1.78 -4.29 8.15
CA ASP A 96 -1.03 -3.88 9.35
C ASP A 96 0.23 -3.07 9.01
N ILE A 97 0.84 -3.34 7.86
CA ILE A 97 1.98 -2.58 7.34
C ILE A 97 1.52 -1.29 6.67
N HIS A 98 0.42 -1.33 5.93
CA HIS A 98 -0.11 -0.19 5.20
C HIS A 98 -0.78 0.85 6.11
N ASP A 99 -1.53 0.44 7.13
CA ASP A 99 -2.37 1.30 7.94
C ASP A 99 -1.58 2.03 9.04
N CYS A 100 -1.38 3.33 8.86
CA CYS A 100 -0.66 4.16 9.82
C CYS A 100 -1.41 4.35 11.15
N THR A 101 -2.74 4.18 11.17
CA THR A 101 -3.54 4.30 12.40
C THR A 101 -3.31 3.14 13.37
N THR A 102 -2.82 2.01 12.85
CA THR A 102 -2.44 0.82 13.64
C THR A 102 -0.92 0.65 13.73
N GLY A 103 -0.13 1.69 13.45
CA GLY A 103 1.33 1.67 13.59
C GLY A 103 2.12 1.37 12.30
N GLY A 104 1.43 1.13 11.19
CA GLY A 104 2.00 0.94 9.86
C GLY A 104 2.67 2.21 9.29
N PHE A 105 2.89 2.22 7.99
CA PHE A 105 3.69 3.22 7.30
C PHE A 105 2.81 4.34 6.75
N ALA A 106 3.09 5.58 7.17
CA ALA A 106 2.36 6.76 6.73
C ALA A 106 2.59 6.99 5.24
N HIS A 107 1.51 7.25 4.50
CA HIS A 107 1.59 7.57 3.09
C HIS A 107 0.30 8.27 2.66
N THR A 108 0.39 9.15 1.68
CA THR A 108 -0.77 9.60 0.93
C THR A 108 -1.05 8.50 -0.12
N GLY A 109 -2.06 7.67 0.10
CA GLY A 109 -2.42 6.64 -0.88
C GLY A 109 -2.78 7.28 -2.22
N GLY A 110 -2.58 6.58 -3.34
CA GLY A 110 -2.96 7.09 -4.68
C GLY A 110 -4.42 7.56 -4.79
N ALA A 111 -5.31 7.18 -3.86
CA ALA A 111 -6.65 7.77 -3.73
C ALA A 111 -6.64 9.30 -3.66
N SER A 112 -5.64 9.94 -3.02
CA SER A 112 -5.52 11.40 -3.01
C SER A 112 -5.04 11.98 -4.35
N VAL A 113 -4.28 11.21 -5.15
CA VAL A 113 -3.88 11.58 -6.51
C VAL A 113 -5.08 11.50 -7.46
N VAL A 114 -5.96 10.50 -7.27
CA VAL A 114 -7.18 10.34 -8.08
C VAL A 114 -8.24 11.39 -7.75
N ARG A 115 -8.39 11.80 -6.48
CA ARG A 115 -9.41 12.79 -6.05
C ARG A 115 -9.12 14.24 -6.44
N ASN A 116 -7.88 14.55 -6.85
CA ASN A 116 -7.44 15.90 -7.22
C ASN A 116 -7.23 16.07 -8.73
N LYS A 117 -7.79 15.17 -9.56
CA LYS A 117 -7.92 15.32 -11.01
C LYS A 117 -9.37 15.58 -11.37
#